data_AF-A0A8S9BZF4-F1
#
_entry.id   AF-A0A8S9BZF4-F1
#
_cell.length_a   1.000
_cell.length_b   1.000
_cell.length_c   1.000
_cell.angle_alpha   90.00
_cell.angle_beta   90.00
_cell.angle_gamma   90.00
#
_symmetry.space_group_name_H-M   'P 1'
#
loop_
_entity.id
_entity.type
_entity.pdbx_description
1 polymer ?
#
loop_
_entity_poly.entity_id
_entity_poly.type
_entity_poly.pdbx_seq_one_letter_code
_entity_poly.pdbx_strand_id
1 'polypeptide(L)'
;MTTRRIIPGEKTILEKDDKDFSQAAGGKSIIAPAVPAHVIYKLLGFTLAMVVGPIGSYFLTLNTIFGGNSTYAGALAAIMANVVLIGYIIVAFQEDQTEAMEAKEKEKREGKKII
;
A
#
# COMPACT_ATOMS: atom_id res chain seq x y z
N MET A 1 -37.00 11.70 47.85
CA MET A 1 -36.36 11.62 46.52
C MET A 1 -36.15 10.16 46.15
N THR A 2 -36.46 9.81 44.90
CA THR A 2 -36.64 8.45 44.38
C THR A 2 -35.46 7.50 44.61
N THR A 3 -35.70 6.38 45.32
CA THR A 3 -34.79 5.22 45.36
C THR A 3 -35.06 4.35 44.13
N ARG A 4 -34.09 4.22 43.22
CA ARG A 4 -34.15 3.26 42.11
C ARG A 4 -33.71 1.88 42.62
N ARG A 5 -34.57 0.89 42.43
CA ARG A 5 -34.28 -0.53 42.71
C ARG A 5 -33.28 -1.03 41.67
N ILE A 6 -32.06 -1.35 42.11
CA ILE A 6 -31.02 -1.92 41.25
C ILE A 6 -31.43 -3.37 40.93
N ILE A 7 -31.68 -3.66 39.66
CA ILE A 7 -31.95 -5.00 39.15
C ILE A 7 -30.59 -5.63 38.84
N PRO A 8 -30.20 -6.76 39.47
CA PRO A 8 -28.85 -7.34 39.37
C PRO A 8 -28.50 -7.96 38.00
N GLY A 9 -29.29 -7.70 36.96
CA GLY A 9 -29.17 -8.29 35.62
C GLY A 9 -28.76 -7.32 34.51
N GLU A 10 -28.79 -6.00 34.73
CA GLU A 10 -28.36 -5.04 33.72
C GLU A 10 -26.93 -4.60 34.00
N LYS A 11 -25.98 -5.14 33.23
CA LYS A 11 -24.61 -4.63 33.20
C LYS A 11 -24.65 -3.24 32.57
N THR A 12 -24.38 -2.24 33.40
CA THR A 12 -24.22 -0.85 32.97
C THR A 12 -23.18 -0.77 31.87
N ILE A 13 -23.49 -0.01 30.83
CA ILE A 13 -22.64 0.31 29.66
C ILE A 13 -21.19 0.74 29.99
N LEU A 14 -20.92 1.09 31.24
CA LEU A 14 -19.60 1.43 31.78
C LEU A 14 -18.69 0.21 32.01
N GLU A 15 -19.22 -1.00 32.21
CA GLU A 15 -18.40 -2.22 32.36
C GLU A 15 -18.00 -2.86 31.01
N LYS A 16 -18.57 -2.38 29.90
CA LYS A 16 -18.32 -2.95 28.57
C LYS A 16 -17.03 -2.40 27.95
N ASP A 17 -16.63 -1.17 28.27
CA ASP A 17 -15.41 -0.55 27.74
C ASP A 17 -14.11 -1.16 28.33
N ASP A 18 -14.12 -1.62 29.58
CA ASP A 18 -12.90 -2.17 30.20
C ASP A 18 -12.48 -3.53 29.64
N LYS A 19 -13.40 -4.25 28.98
CA LYS A 19 -13.11 -5.56 28.38
C LYS A 19 -12.62 -5.51 26.94
N ASP A 20 -12.80 -4.36 26.28
CA ASP A 20 -12.32 -4.17 24.92
C ASP A 20 -10.86 -3.67 24.87
N PHE A 21 -10.31 -3.20 26.01
CA PHE A 21 -8.90 -2.79 26.15
C PHE A 21 -8.01 -3.75 26.93
N SER A 22 -8.58 -4.74 27.64
CA SER A 22 -7.78 -5.78 28.29
C SER A 22 -7.49 -6.91 27.30
N GLN A 23 -6.40 -6.76 26.54
CA GLN A 23 -5.79 -7.89 25.83
C GLN A 23 -5.49 -9.00 26.84
N ALA A 24 -6.26 -10.10 26.77
CA ALA A 24 -6.02 -11.30 27.56
C ALA A 24 -4.55 -11.71 27.38
N ALA A 25 -3.80 -11.70 28.49
CA ALA A 25 -2.36 -11.92 28.58
C ALA A 25 -1.93 -13.37 28.23
N GLY A 26 -2.25 -13.81 27.02
CA GLY A 26 -2.02 -15.16 26.51
C GLY A 26 -2.52 -15.40 25.08
N GLY A 27 -3.20 -14.44 24.44
CA GLY A 27 -3.54 -14.54 23.02
C GLY A 27 -2.32 -14.28 22.15
N LYS A 28 -1.87 -15.29 21.39
CA LYS A 28 -0.80 -15.17 20.38
C LYS A 28 -1.02 -13.89 19.57
N SER A 29 -0.07 -12.97 19.66
CA SER A 29 -0.03 -11.77 18.81
C SER A 29 -0.14 -12.19 17.35
N ILE A 30 -1.19 -11.73 16.68
CA ILE A 30 -1.33 -11.90 15.24
C ILE A 30 -0.17 -11.14 14.59
N ILE A 31 0.85 -11.89 14.16
CA ILE A 31 2.02 -11.40 13.41
C ILE A 31 1.83 -11.52 11.90
N ALA A 32 0.62 -11.91 11.46
CA ALA A 32 0.31 -11.94 10.04
C ALA A 32 0.47 -10.53 9.47
N PRO A 33 1.22 -10.35 8.36
CA PRO A 33 1.42 -9.03 7.77
C PRO A 33 0.07 -8.36 7.49
N ALA A 34 -0.18 -7.22 8.13
CA ALA A 34 -1.43 -6.46 7.98
C ALA A 34 -1.61 -5.86 6.57
N VAL A 35 -0.52 -5.83 5.78
CA VAL A 35 -0.50 -5.36 4.40
C VAL A 35 -0.27 -6.54 3.43
N PRO A 36 -1.09 -6.69 2.38
CA PRO A 36 -0.92 -7.74 1.39
C PRO A 36 0.47 -7.74 0.74
N ALA A 37 1.07 -8.91 0.57
CA ALA A 37 2.43 -9.04 0.02
C ALA A 37 2.60 -8.40 -1.36
N HIS A 38 1.56 -8.41 -2.20
CA HIS A 38 1.59 -7.78 -3.51
C HIS A 38 1.85 -6.26 -3.43
N VAL A 39 1.27 -5.59 -2.44
CA VAL A 39 1.49 -4.15 -2.20
C VAL A 39 2.94 -3.89 -1.80
N ILE A 40 3.53 -4.78 -1.00
CA ILE A 40 4.94 -4.65 -0.57
C ILE A 40 5.87 -4.68 -1.78
N TYR A 41 5.67 -5.61 -2.71
CA TYR A 41 6.49 -5.68 -3.93
C TYR A 41 6.32 -4.46 -4.82
N LYS A 42 5.10 -3.89 -4.92
CA LYS A 42 4.86 -2.64 -5.67
C LYS A 42 5.62 -1.47 -5.05
N LEU A 43 5.50 -1.28 -3.73
CA LEU A 43 6.20 -0.20 -3.03
C LEU A 43 7.72 -0.34 -3.16
N LEU A 44 8.24 -1.57 -3.05
CA LEU A 44 9.66 -1.83 -3.21
C LEU A 44 10.12 -1.59 -4.66
N GLY A 45 9.34 -2.03 -5.65
CA GLY A 45 9.63 -1.79 -7.07
C GLY A 45 9.65 -0.31 -7.43
N PHE A 46 8.68 0.46 -6.95
CA PHE A 46 8.60 1.90 -7.23
C PHE A 46 9.71 2.70 -6.56
N THR A 47 10.03 2.39 -5.31
CA THR A 47 11.16 3.02 -4.61
C THR A 47 12.48 2.72 -5.32
N LEU A 48 12.69 1.47 -5.73
CA LEU A 48 13.87 1.09 -6.52
C LEU A 48 13.90 1.81 -7.87
N ALA A 49 12.78 1.91 -8.58
CA ALA A 49 12.71 2.61 -9.87
C ALA A 49 13.06 4.10 -9.74
N MET A 50 12.58 4.77 -8.68
CA MET A 50 12.86 6.19 -8.44
C MET A 50 14.33 6.46 -8.10
N VAL A 51 15.01 5.50 -7.47
CA VAL A 51 16.46 5.58 -7.18
C VAL A 51 17.28 5.20 -8.41
N VAL A 52 17.02 4.02 -8.99
CA VAL A 52 17.85 3.44 -10.06
C VAL A 52 17.64 4.13 -11.40
N GLY A 53 16.42 4.55 -11.74
CA GLY A 53 16.15 5.18 -13.04
C GLY A 53 16.97 6.46 -13.27
N PRO A 54 16.81 7.51 -12.44
CA PRO A 54 17.53 8.77 -12.61
C PRO A 54 19.02 8.64 -12.32
N ILE A 55 19.39 7.97 -11.22
CA ILE A 55 20.80 7.84 -10.80
C ILE A 55 21.56 6.90 -11.74
N GLY A 56 20.96 5.78 -12.11
CA GLY A 56 21.53 4.86 -13.09
C GLY A 56 21.71 5.54 -14.44
N SER A 57 20.72 6.30 -14.92
CA SER A 57 20.86 7.05 -16.17
C SER A 57 21.94 8.12 -16.10
N TYR A 58 22.13 8.78 -14.95
CA TYR A 58 23.23 9.73 -14.75
C TYR A 58 24.59 9.05 -14.96
N PHE A 59 24.89 8.00 -14.19
CA PHE A 59 26.21 7.36 -14.26
C PHE A 59 26.45 6.63 -15.57
N LEU A 60 25.39 6.04 -16.15
CA LEU A 60 25.47 5.42 -17.47
C LEU A 60 25.88 6.45 -18.52
N THR A 61 25.21 7.61 -18.57
CA THR A 61 25.46 8.62 -19.62
C THR A 61 26.66 9.51 -19.36
N LEU A 62 27.04 9.70 -18.09
CA LEU A 62 28.28 10.38 -17.69
C LEU A 62 29.50 9.76 -18.35
N ASN A 63 29.62 8.42 -18.30
CA ASN A 63 30.81 7.71 -18.76
C ASN A 63 30.73 7.25 -20.22
N THR A 64 29.51 7.04 -20.77
CA THR A 64 29.34 6.49 -22.13
C THR A 64 29.08 7.54 -23.22
N ILE A 65 28.41 8.64 -22.89
CA ILE A 65 27.95 9.63 -23.90
C ILE A 65 28.65 10.97 -23.73
N PHE A 66 28.81 11.46 -22.50
CA PHE A 66 29.29 12.82 -22.23
C PHE A 66 30.75 12.91 -21.76
N GLY A 67 31.49 11.79 -21.75
CA GLY A 67 32.94 11.77 -21.49
C GLY A 67 33.35 12.43 -20.17
N GLY A 68 32.50 12.36 -19.13
CA GLY A 68 32.75 12.97 -17.82
C GLY A 68 32.11 14.34 -17.59
N ASN A 69 31.40 14.93 -18.57
CA ASN A 69 30.70 16.20 -18.34
C ASN A 69 29.44 16.00 -17.50
N SER A 70 29.58 16.27 -16.20
CA SER A 70 28.53 16.10 -15.18
C SER A 70 27.30 16.98 -15.40
N THR A 71 27.44 18.11 -16.09
CA THR A 71 26.32 19.03 -16.33
C THR A 71 25.33 18.45 -17.34
N TYR A 72 25.82 17.91 -18.46
CA TYR A 72 24.96 17.29 -19.47
C TYR A 72 24.37 15.96 -19.00
N ALA A 73 25.16 15.15 -18.29
CA ALA A 73 24.66 13.91 -17.68
C ALA A 73 23.59 14.21 -16.61
N GLY A 74 23.78 15.26 -15.81
CA GLY A 74 22.81 15.72 -14.81
C GLY A 74 21.50 16.22 -15.45
N ALA A 75 21.60 17.00 -16.53
CA ALA A 75 20.43 17.46 -17.29
C ALA A 75 19.63 16.28 -17.87
N LEU A 76 20.31 15.29 -18.43
CA LEU A 76 19.64 14.08 -18.93
C LEU A 76 18.99 13.28 -17.79
N ALA A 77 19.65 13.16 -16.64
CA ALA A 77 19.09 12.48 -15.47
C ALA A 77 17.80 13.16 -14.97
N ALA A 78 17.75 14.49 -14.98
CA ALA A 78 16.53 15.24 -14.65
C ALA A 78 15.39 14.98 -15.64
N ILE A 79 15.69 14.88 -16.94
CA ILE A 79 14.70 14.48 -17.96
C ILE A 79 14.23 13.05 -17.69
N MET A 80 15.14 12.13 -17.39
CA MET A 80 14.80 10.74 -17.10
C MET A 80 13.95 10.59 -15.83
N ALA A 81 14.12 11.45 -14.83
CA ALA A 81 13.22 11.49 -13.67
C ALA A 81 11.76 11.76 -14.07
N ASN A 82 11.52 12.66 -15.02
CA ASN A 82 10.18 12.92 -15.54
C ASN A 82 9.63 11.73 -16.35
N VAL A 83 10.50 11.03 -17.10
CA VAL A 83 10.11 9.80 -17.80
C VAL A 83 9.70 8.71 -16.81
N VAL A 84 10.46 8.53 -15.72
CA VAL A 84 10.12 7.58 -14.64
C VAL A 84 8.79 7.94 -13.99
N LEU A 85 8.52 9.23 -13.76
CA LEU A 85 7.22 9.69 -13.25
C LEU A 85 6.07 9.34 -14.19
N ILE A 86 6.22 9.55 -15.50
CA ILE A 86 5.20 9.16 -16.48
C ILE A 86 5.02 7.64 -16.49
N GLY A 87 6.11 6.87 -16.42
CA GLY A 87 6.08 5.42 -16.31
C GLY A 87 5.32 4.95 -15.07
N TYR A 88 5.53 5.61 -13.92
CA TYR A 88 4.78 5.35 -12.70
C TYR A 88 3.26 5.54 -12.91
N ILE A 89 2.88 6.64 -13.55
CA ILE A 89 1.47 6.95 -13.83
C ILE A 89 0.85 5.88 -14.73
N ILE A 90 1.56 5.42 -15.76
CA ILE A 90 1.08 4.36 -16.67
C ILE A 90 0.87 3.05 -15.91
N VAL A 91 1.84 2.64 -15.08
CA VAL A 91 1.73 1.43 -14.27
C VAL A 91 0.55 1.54 -13.31
N ALA A 92 0.38 2.68 -12.65
CA ALA A 92 -0.75 2.92 -11.75
C ALA A 92 -2.10 2.77 -12.48
N PHE A 93 -2.24 3.28 -13.70
CA PHE A 93 -3.45 3.10 -14.51
C PHE A 93 -3.68 1.65 -14.95
N GLN A 94 -2.62 0.89 -15.22
CA GLN A 94 -2.74 -0.51 -15.61
C GLN A 94 -3.12 -1.40 -14.42
N GLU A 95 -2.60 -1.09 -13.24
CA GLU A 95 -2.98 -1.75 -11.99
C GLU A 95 -4.44 -1.45 -11.62
N ASP A 96 -4.88 -0.21 -11.72
CA ASP A 96 -6.27 0.20 -11.44
C ASP A 96 -7.29 -0.54 -12.34
N GLN A 97 -6.96 -0.71 -13.62
CA GLN A 97 -7.80 -1.47 -14.56
C GLN A 97 -7.85 -2.97 -14.24
N THR A 98 -6.72 -3.55 -13.82
CA THR A 98 -6.64 -4.98 -13.49
C THR A 98 -7.48 -5.30 -12.27
N GLU A 99 -7.40 -4.47 -11.23
CA GLU A 99 -8.22 -4.62 -10.01
C GLU A 99 -9.72 -4.46 -10.31
N ALA A 100 -10.09 -3.50 -11.18
CA ALA A 100 -11.47 -3.32 -11.62
C ALA A 100 -12.01 -4.50 -12.43
N MET A 101 -11.17 -5.16 -13.24
CA MET A 101 -11.56 -6.36 -14.00
C MET A 101 -11.70 -7.59 -13.10
N GLU A 102 -10.79 -7.81 -12.16
CA GLU A 102 -10.89 -8.93 -11.20
C GLU A 102 -12.13 -8.80 -10.31
N ALA A 103 -12.48 -7.59 -9.88
CA ALA A 103 -13.69 -7.34 -9.09
C ALA A 103 -14.95 -7.72 -9.86
N LYS A 104 -15.04 -7.30 -11.14
CA LYS A 104 -16.17 -7.64 -12.02
C LYS A 104 -16.26 -9.13 -12.33
N GLU A 105 -15.12 -9.83 -12.45
CA GLU A 105 -15.13 -11.27 -12.71
C GLU A 105 -15.56 -12.07 -11.47
N LYS A 106 -15.17 -11.63 -10.26
CA LYS A 106 -15.63 -12.22 -9.00
C LYS A 106 -17.14 -12.08 -8.83
N GLU A 107 -17.70 -10.88 -9.06
CA GLU A 107 -19.16 -10.66 -9.01
C GLU A 107 -19.90 -11.56 -10.01
N LYS A 108 -19.38 -11.71 -11.23
CA LYS A 108 -20.02 -12.55 -12.26
C LYS A 108 -19.99 -14.04 -11.92
N ARG A 109 -18.94 -14.52 -11.25
CA ARG A 109 -18.81 -15.92 -10.79
C ARG A 109 -19.71 -16.21 -9.57
N GLU A 110 -19.86 -15.24 -8.67
CA GLU A 110 -20.75 -15.37 -7.50
C GLU A 110 -22.23 -15.31 -7.91
N GLY A 111 -22.61 -14.38 -8.81
CA GLY A 111 -23.98 -14.32 -9.34
C GLY A 111 -24.41 -15.59 -10.08
N LYS A 112 -23.47 -16.30 -10.72
CA LYS A 112 -23.75 -17.58 -11.41
C LYS A 112 -23.88 -18.78 -10.45
N LYS A 113 -23.37 -18.69 -9.22
CA LYS A 113 -23.48 -19.77 -8.21
C LYS A 113 -24.81 -19.74 -7.43
N ILE A 114 -25.54 -18.63 -7.49
CA ILE A 114 -26.79 -18.42 -6.75
C ILE A 114 -28.02 -18.82 -7.60
N ILE A 115 -27.81 -19.18 -8.88
CA ILE A 115 -28.81 -19.69 -9.82
C ILE A 115 -28.55 -21.18 -10.05
#